data_AF-A0A8T1YHX4-F1
#
_entry.id   AF-A0A8T1YHX4-F1
#
_cell.length_a   1.000
_cell.length_b   1.000
_cell.length_c   1.000
_cell.angle_alpha   90.00
_cell.angle_beta   90.00
_cell.angle_gamma   90.00
#
_symmetry.space_group_name_H-M   'P 1'
#
loop_
_entity.id
_entity.type
_entity.pdbx_description
1 polymer ?
#
loop_
_entity_poly.entity_id
_entity_poly.type
_entity_poly.pdbx_seq_one_letter_code
_entity_poly.pdbx_strand_id
1 'polypeptide(L)'
;MEAVDPADNYSLYSLRTWVKHDEHANTVLSTWETCFCDVRDGEEADHEWDNEAIDDQYKGEMPKWFSDDDLQHCYVLKDSELMDPNLHLFAEFAFYKKWCLQFWPEDIAGCLPLDIQKVVVETGGEAETEPREKLKAANAIFYISFQCVYDPVTGEEADYRAVVRKTMDGKPGHIRLEVSVGAPNQADGSEER
;
A
#
# COMPACT_ATOMS: atom_id res chain seq x y z
N MET A 1 -10.69 -10.08 -14.75
CA MET A 1 -9.34 -10.60 -14.99
C MET A 1 -9.43 -12.11 -15.13
N GLU A 2 -8.48 -12.76 -15.78
CA GLU A 2 -8.32 -14.22 -15.70
C GLU A 2 -7.18 -14.53 -14.73
N ALA A 3 -7.37 -15.51 -13.86
CA ALA A 3 -6.36 -16.01 -12.93
C ALA A 3 -6.19 -17.51 -13.11
N VAL A 4 -4.99 -18.01 -12.87
CA VAL A 4 -4.64 -19.43 -12.93
C VAL A 4 -4.46 -19.93 -11.50
N ASP A 5 -5.12 -21.01 -11.12
CA ASP A 5 -4.84 -21.70 -9.86
C ASP A 5 -3.85 -22.87 -10.07
N PRO A 6 -2.60 -22.79 -9.57
CA PRO A 6 -1.65 -23.89 -9.66
C PRO A 6 -2.04 -25.11 -8.81
N ALA A 7 -2.95 -24.97 -7.83
CA ALA A 7 -3.42 -26.06 -6.99
C ALA A 7 -4.49 -26.91 -7.71
N ASP A 8 -5.51 -26.30 -8.30
CA ASP A 8 -6.46 -26.97 -9.21
C ASP A 8 -5.89 -27.11 -10.63
N ASN A 9 -4.74 -27.78 -10.79
CA ASN A 9 -4.22 -28.22 -12.10
C ASN A 9 -4.08 -27.11 -13.17
N TYR A 10 -3.79 -25.87 -12.75
CA TYR A 10 -3.73 -24.67 -13.63
C TYR A 10 -5.08 -24.29 -14.27
N SER A 11 -6.20 -24.58 -13.58
CA SER A 11 -7.54 -24.10 -13.94
C SER A 11 -7.61 -22.58 -14.06
N LEU A 12 -8.33 -22.11 -15.08
CA LEU A 12 -8.55 -20.69 -15.38
C LEU A 12 -9.85 -20.19 -14.73
N TYR A 13 -9.73 -19.25 -13.80
CA TYR A 13 -10.85 -18.61 -13.12
C TYR A 13 -11.07 -17.18 -13.62
N SER A 14 -12.32 -16.85 -13.95
CA SER A 14 -12.73 -15.48 -14.26
C SER A 14 -12.95 -14.68 -12.97
N LEU A 15 -11.96 -13.87 -12.58
CA LEU A 15 -12.09 -12.92 -11.48
C LEU A 15 -12.86 -11.66 -11.89
N ARG A 16 -13.79 -11.22 -11.04
CA ARG A 16 -14.47 -9.93 -11.09
C ARG A 16 -13.99 -9.09 -9.90
N THR A 17 -13.42 -7.92 -10.21
CA THR A 17 -12.98 -6.93 -9.22
C THR A 17 -13.71 -5.63 -9.50
N TRP A 18 -14.08 -4.88 -8.47
CA TRP A 18 -14.58 -3.52 -8.63
C TRP A 18 -13.88 -2.57 -7.67
N VAL A 19 -13.54 -1.38 -8.18
CA VAL A 19 -12.69 -0.40 -7.51
C VAL A 19 -13.34 0.98 -7.62
N LYS A 20 -13.56 1.64 -6.49
CA LYS A 20 -13.82 3.09 -6.42
C LYS A 20 -12.48 3.80 -6.26
N HIS A 21 -12.31 4.94 -6.93
CA HIS A 21 -11.20 5.86 -6.74
C HIS A 21 -11.77 7.27 -6.64
N ASP A 22 -11.32 8.06 -5.66
CA ASP A 22 -11.67 9.47 -5.60
C ASP A 22 -10.72 10.31 -6.48
N GLU A 23 -11.13 10.52 -7.73
CA GLU A 23 -10.43 11.38 -8.69
C GLU A 23 -10.45 12.88 -8.30
N HIS A 24 -11.31 13.29 -7.37
CA HIS A 24 -11.53 14.71 -7.02
C HIS A 24 -10.72 15.19 -5.81
N ALA A 25 -9.88 14.34 -5.23
CA ALA A 25 -8.92 14.71 -4.20
C ALA A 25 -7.80 15.63 -4.76
N ASN A 26 -8.12 16.91 -4.92
CA ASN A 26 -7.21 18.01 -5.27
C ASN A 26 -6.31 18.42 -4.08
N THR A 27 -5.90 17.41 -3.30
CA THR A 27 -5.28 17.48 -1.98
C THR A 27 -4.23 16.37 -1.84
N VAL A 28 -3.43 16.38 -0.76
CA VAL A 28 -2.23 15.54 -0.59
C VAL A 28 -2.51 14.03 -0.45
N LEU A 29 -3.77 13.63 -0.26
CA LEU A 29 -4.20 12.24 -0.04
C LEU A 29 -4.99 11.70 -1.23
N SER A 30 -4.99 10.39 -1.42
CA SER A 30 -5.94 9.73 -2.32
C SER A 30 -6.28 8.34 -1.83
N THR A 31 -7.55 7.98 -1.99
CA THR A 31 -8.17 6.77 -1.45
C THR A 31 -8.69 5.92 -2.60
N TRP A 32 -8.27 4.65 -2.63
CA TRP A 32 -8.76 3.64 -3.55
C TRP A 32 -9.41 2.52 -2.72
N GLU A 33 -10.60 2.11 -3.13
CA GLU A 33 -11.41 1.12 -2.42
C GLU A 33 -11.80 0.00 -3.37
N THR A 34 -11.17 -1.17 -3.22
CA THR A 34 -11.69 -2.42 -3.79
C THR A 34 -12.90 -2.84 -2.98
N CYS A 35 -14.09 -2.70 -3.55
CA CYS A 35 -15.33 -3.04 -2.85
C CYS A 35 -15.71 -4.51 -3.01
N PHE A 36 -15.09 -5.24 -3.94
CA PHE A 36 -15.01 -6.70 -3.91
C PHE A 36 -13.95 -7.18 -4.91
N CYS A 37 -13.44 -8.40 -4.69
CA CYS A 37 -12.65 -9.16 -5.64
C CYS A 37 -13.00 -10.64 -5.47
N ASP A 38 -13.64 -11.25 -6.47
CA ASP A 38 -14.20 -12.60 -6.34
C ASP A 38 -14.16 -13.40 -7.64
N VAL A 39 -14.30 -14.72 -7.53
CA VAL A 39 -14.53 -15.64 -8.64
C VAL A 39 -15.96 -15.43 -9.16
N ARG A 40 -16.14 -15.44 -10.50
CA ARG A 40 -17.48 -15.30 -11.10
C ARG A 40 -18.27 -16.61 -11.00
N ASP A 41 -18.87 -16.88 -9.85
CA ASP A 41 -19.75 -18.02 -9.61
C ASP A 41 -21.25 -17.70 -9.86
N GLY A 42 -21.71 -16.50 -9.51
CA GLY A 42 -23.05 -16.00 -9.78
C GLY A 42 -23.68 -15.12 -8.71
N GLU A 43 -23.08 -14.98 -7.52
CA GLU A 43 -23.67 -14.15 -6.45
C GLU A 43 -23.48 -12.65 -6.70
N GLU A 44 -24.40 -11.84 -6.15
CA GLU A 44 -24.32 -10.37 -6.22
C GLU A 44 -23.48 -9.88 -5.04
N ALA A 45 -22.19 -9.64 -5.30
CA ALA A 45 -21.26 -9.11 -4.30
C ALA A 45 -21.76 -7.79 -3.69
N ASP A 46 -21.50 -7.59 -2.39
CA ASP A 46 -21.79 -6.34 -1.70
C ASP A 46 -20.94 -5.19 -2.29
N HIS A 47 -21.46 -3.96 -2.23
CA HIS A 47 -20.86 -2.74 -2.78
C HIS A 47 -20.87 -1.59 -1.75
N GLU A 48 -21.57 -1.76 -0.61
CA GLU A 48 -21.73 -0.79 0.47
C GLU A 48 -20.63 -1.00 1.53
N TRP A 49 -19.81 0.02 1.75
CA TRP A 49 -18.70 -0.04 2.69
C TRP A 49 -19.16 0.27 4.12
N ASP A 50 -18.91 -0.65 5.07
CA ASP A 50 -19.22 -0.41 6.48
C ASP A 50 -18.10 0.37 7.17
N ASN A 51 -18.33 1.66 7.44
CA ASN A 51 -17.38 2.51 8.16
C ASN A 51 -17.48 2.38 9.69
N GLU A 52 -18.51 1.72 10.22
CA GLU A 52 -18.69 1.47 11.67
C GLU A 52 -17.94 0.20 12.11
N ALA A 53 -17.75 -0.76 11.20
CA ALA A 53 -16.95 -1.97 11.42
C ALA A 53 -15.44 -1.72 11.59
N ILE A 54 -14.97 -0.50 11.29
CA ILE A 54 -13.56 -0.09 11.40
C ILE A 54 -13.34 0.65 12.72
N ASP A 55 -12.22 0.41 13.39
CA ASP A 55 -11.83 1.15 14.59
C ASP A 55 -11.41 2.59 14.25
N ASP A 56 -11.81 3.56 15.09
CA ASP A 56 -11.64 5.00 14.83
C ASP A 56 -10.17 5.43 14.65
N GLN A 57 -9.19 4.68 15.19
CA GLN A 57 -7.76 5.00 14.98
C GLN A 57 -7.31 4.84 13.51
N TYR A 58 -8.05 4.07 12.70
CA TYR A 58 -7.83 3.92 11.27
C TYR A 58 -8.75 4.82 10.43
N LYS A 59 -9.38 5.84 11.03
CA LYS A 59 -10.21 6.84 10.34
C LYS A 59 -9.53 8.21 10.38
N GLY A 60 -10.06 9.16 9.61
CA GLY A 60 -9.57 10.54 9.59
C GLY A 60 -8.23 10.72 8.85
N GLU A 61 -7.52 11.81 9.17
CA GLU A 61 -6.30 12.23 8.47
C GLU A 61 -5.24 11.11 8.42
N MET A 62 -4.51 11.02 7.30
CA MET A 62 -3.39 10.08 7.17
C MET A 62 -2.26 10.50 8.12
N PRO A 63 -1.70 9.58 8.94
CA PRO A 63 -0.53 9.89 9.74
C PRO A 63 0.65 10.34 8.87
N LYS A 64 1.47 11.22 9.45
CA LYS A 64 2.74 11.63 8.83
C LYS A 64 3.76 10.51 8.99
N TRP A 65 4.83 10.55 8.20
CA TRP A 65 5.97 9.66 8.42
C TRP A 65 6.47 9.80 9.87
N PHE A 66 6.67 8.67 10.55
CA PHE A 66 7.05 8.60 11.97
C PHE A 66 8.37 9.34 12.27
N SER A 67 8.48 9.88 13.48
CA SER A 67 9.77 10.19 14.10
C SER A 67 10.32 8.98 14.85
N ASP A 68 11.61 8.94 15.16
CA ASP A 68 12.21 7.79 15.84
C ASP A 68 11.65 7.57 17.27
N ASP A 69 11.08 8.61 17.90
CA ASP A 69 10.42 8.51 19.21
C ASP A 69 9.05 7.78 19.13
N ASP A 70 8.36 7.86 17.99
CA ASP A 70 7.03 7.26 17.75
C ASP A 70 7.09 5.74 17.55
N LEU A 71 8.29 5.16 17.39
CA LEU A 71 8.49 3.75 17.06
C LEU A 71 8.07 2.75 18.14
N GLN A 72 7.72 3.20 19.36
CA GLN A 72 7.42 2.34 20.50
C GLN A 72 6.16 1.46 20.34
N HIS A 73 5.22 1.86 19.48
CA HIS A 73 4.02 1.07 19.14
C HIS A 73 4.13 0.37 17.78
N CYS A 74 5.27 0.50 17.11
CA CYS A 74 5.49 0.04 15.75
C CYS A 74 6.32 -1.26 15.70
N TYR A 75 6.08 -2.10 14.70
CA TYR A 75 6.94 -3.24 14.36
C TYR A 75 7.78 -2.94 13.12
N VAL A 76 9.11 -3.09 13.20
CA VAL A 76 10.02 -2.97 12.06
C VAL A 76 10.25 -4.35 11.45
N LEU A 77 9.99 -4.50 10.15
CA LEU A 77 10.17 -5.77 9.44
C LEU A 77 11.65 -6.18 9.32
N LYS A 78 11.86 -7.49 9.23
CA LYS A 78 13.14 -8.10 8.87
C LYS A 78 13.23 -8.26 7.35
N ASP A 79 14.43 -8.33 6.80
CA ASP A 79 14.71 -8.48 5.36
C ASP A 79 13.95 -9.67 4.72
N SER A 80 13.82 -10.77 5.46
CA SER A 80 13.09 -11.98 5.04
C SER A 80 11.55 -11.87 5.11
N GLU A 81 11.03 -10.70 5.49
CA GLU A 81 9.63 -10.33 5.54
C GLU A 81 9.29 -9.22 4.52
N LEU A 82 10.30 -8.48 4.03
CA LEU A 82 10.15 -7.46 2.97
C LEU A 82 9.75 -8.06 1.61
N MET A 83 10.06 -9.35 1.41
CA MET A 83 9.72 -10.13 0.21
C MET A 83 8.23 -10.52 0.11
N ASP A 84 7.36 -9.99 0.98
CA ASP A 84 5.91 -10.24 0.90
C ASP A 84 5.30 -9.46 -0.30
N PRO A 85 4.56 -10.11 -1.21
CA PRO A 85 4.08 -9.47 -2.44
C PRO A 85 3.09 -8.32 -2.19
N ASN A 86 2.44 -8.27 -1.02
CA ASN A 86 1.56 -7.15 -0.68
C ASN A 86 2.38 -5.86 -0.44
N LEU A 87 3.61 -5.96 0.05
CA LEU A 87 4.47 -4.81 0.29
C LEU A 87 4.95 -4.18 -1.02
N HIS A 88 5.29 -5.02 -2.01
CA HIS A 88 5.57 -4.56 -3.38
C HIS A 88 4.33 -3.89 -4.00
N LEU A 89 3.16 -4.52 -3.91
CA LEU A 89 1.90 -3.89 -4.37
C LEU A 89 1.66 -2.51 -3.72
N PHE A 90 1.89 -2.37 -2.41
CA PHE A 90 1.73 -1.09 -1.71
C PHE A 90 2.78 -0.04 -2.15
N ALA A 91 4.02 -0.44 -2.38
CA ALA A 91 5.09 0.45 -2.87
C ALA A 91 4.83 0.92 -4.32
N GLU A 92 4.51 -0.02 -5.22
CA GLU A 92 4.18 0.24 -6.64
C GLU A 92 2.95 1.15 -6.76
N PHE A 93 1.91 0.87 -5.97
CA PHE A 93 0.69 1.68 -5.93
C PHE A 93 0.95 3.11 -5.43
N ALA A 94 1.80 3.27 -4.41
CA ALA A 94 2.23 4.58 -3.94
C ALA A 94 3.05 5.34 -4.99
N PHE A 95 4.02 4.68 -5.63
CA PHE A 95 4.83 5.26 -6.70
C PHE A 95 3.98 5.65 -7.92
N TYR A 96 3.00 4.82 -8.31
CA TYR A 96 2.02 5.19 -9.33
C TYR A 96 1.23 6.44 -8.92
N LYS A 97 0.69 6.49 -7.70
CA LYS A 97 -0.08 7.66 -7.23
C LYS A 97 0.75 8.94 -7.16
N LYS A 98 2.06 8.85 -6.95
CA LYS A 98 3.00 9.99 -7.01
C LYS A 98 3.11 10.60 -8.41
N TRP A 99 3.08 9.76 -9.45
CA TRP A 99 3.48 10.13 -10.81
C TRP A 99 2.36 10.13 -11.86
N CYS A 100 1.20 9.53 -11.59
CA CYS A 100 0.09 9.37 -12.54
C CYS A 100 -0.59 10.67 -13.04
N LEU A 101 -0.22 11.82 -12.48
CA LEU A 101 -0.64 13.16 -12.96
C LEU A 101 0.43 13.86 -13.82
N GLN A 102 1.59 13.24 -14.03
CA GLN A 102 2.77 13.83 -14.68
C GLN A 102 3.35 12.94 -15.80
N PHE A 103 3.26 11.62 -15.66
CA PHE A 103 3.84 10.62 -16.56
C PHE A 103 2.80 9.61 -17.05
N TRP A 104 3.07 8.94 -18.18
CA TRP A 104 2.19 7.88 -18.68
C TRP A 104 2.34 6.61 -17.83
N PRO A 105 1.30 5.75 -17.73
CA PRO A 105 1.39 4.48 -17.00
C PRO A 105 2.57 3.61 -17.46
N GLU A 106 2.90 3.65 -18.75
CA GLU A 106 4.01 2.93 -19.36
C GLU A 106 5.38 3.46 -18.91
N ASP A 107 5.53 4.77 -18.74
CA ASP A 107 6.77 5.39 -18.23
C ASP A 107 6.98 4.97 -16.76
N ILE A 108 5.91 5.05 -15.96
CA ILE A 108 5.92 4.67 -14.53
C ILE A 108 6.19 3.18 -14.35
N ALA A 109 5.63 2.32 -15.21
CA ALA A 109 5.91 0.88 -15.21
C ALA A 109 7.35 0.55 -15.62
N GLY A 110 8.01 1.42 -16.40
CA GLY A 110 9.43 1.31 -16.75
C GLY A 110 10.38 1.49 -15.58
N CYS A 111 9.91 2.06 -14.46
CA CYS A 111 10.68 2.24 -13.22
C CYS A 111 10.69 1.00 -12.30
N LEU A 112 9.99 -0.09 -12.66
CA LEU A 112 9.81 -1.28 -11.82
C LEU A 112 10.87 -2.36 -12.09
N PRO A 113 11.24 -3.20 -11.08
CA PRO A 113 10.72 -3.23 -9.71
C PRO A 113 11.35 -2.16 -8.80
N LEU A 114 10.61 -1.79 -7.75
CA LEU A 114 11.08 -0.93 -6.67
C LEU A 114 11.76 -1.76 -5.57
N ASP A 115 12.89 -1.30 -5.04
CA ASP A 115 13.63 -2.02 -4.00
C ASP A 115 13.24 -1.53 -2.59
N ILE A 116 12.63 -2.40 -1.78
CA ILE A 116 12.05 -2.04 -0.49
C ILE A 116 13.13 -2.07 0.59
N GLN A 117 13.54 -0.89 1.07
CA GLN A 117 14.64 -0.72 2.02
C GLN A 117 14.21 -0.94 3.48
N LYS A 118 13.00 -0.52 3.85
CA LYS A 118 12.46 -0.65 5.23
C LYS A 118 10.94 -0.58 5.20
N VAL A 119 10.29 -1.43 5.98
CA VAL A 119 8.87 -1.33 6.31
C VAL A 119 8.70 -1.30 7.82
N VAL A 120 7.87 -0.37 8.28
CA VAL A 120 7.40 -0.29 9.67
C VAL A 120 5.88 -0.42 9.65
N VAL A 121 5.32 -1.22 10.55
CA VAL A 121 3.88 -1.52 10.60
C VAL A 121 3.33 -1.17 11.99
N GLU A 122 2.23 -0.41 11.99
CA GLU A 122 1.50 0.03 13.17
C GLU A 122 0.14 -0.68 13.21
N THR A 123 -0.19 -1.25 14.37
CA THR A 123 -1.40 -2.06 14.60
C THR A 123 -1.96 -1.79 16.00
N GLY A 124 -3.23 -1.41 16.06
CA GLY A 124 -3.96 -0.97 17.26
C GLY A 124 -4.30 -2.02 18.32
N GLY A 125 -3.32 -2.76 18.83
CA GLY A 125 -3.57 -3.76 19.89
C GLY A 125 -2.34 -4.10 20.73
N GLU A 126 -2.53 -4.12 22.05
CA GLU A 126 -1.55 -4.60 23.03
C GLU A 126 -1.43 -6.14 22.99
N ALA A 127 -0.76 -6.67 21.97
CA ALA A 127 -0.26 -8.05 21.97
C ALA A 127 1.01 -8.18 21.11
N GLU A 128 1.98 -8.94 21.62
CA GLU A 128 3.12 -9.42 20.84
C GLU A 128 2.69 -10.60 19.95
N THR A 129 1.83 -10.32 18.96
CA THR A 129 1.57 -11.23 17.84
C THR A 129 2.79 -11.32 16.93
N GLU A 130 2.95 -12.47 16.27
CA GLU A 130 4.11 -12.69 15.40
C GLU A 130 4.11 -11.65 14.25
N PRO A 131 5.28 -11.14 13.82
CA PRO A 131 5.43 -10.19 12.72
C PRO A 131 4.55 -10.44 11.49
N ARG A 132 4.42 -11.72 11.11
CA ARG A 132 3.66 -12.20 9.94
C ARG A 132 2.15 -12.15 10.13
N GLU A 133 1.67 -12.03 11.37
CA GLU A 133 0.27 -11.83 11.71
C GLU A 133 -0.10 -10.34 11.57
N LYS A 134 0.84 -9.43 11.88
CA LYS A 134 0.65 -7.97 11.66
C LYS A 134 0.51 -7.61 10.19
N LEU A 135 1.27 -8.25 9.29
CA LEU A 135 1.08 -8.13 7.84
C LEU A 135 -0.31 -8.60 7.36
N LYS A 136 -0.91 -9.56 8.08
CA LYS A 136 -2.23 -10.13 7.78
C LYS A 136 -3.38 -9.43 8.50
N ALA A 137 -3.10 -8.44 9.34
CA ALA A 137 -4.12 -7.68 10.06
C ALA A 137 -5.13 -7.05 9.07
N ALA A 138 -6.41 -7.04 9.45
CA ALA A 138 -7.48 -6.44 8.65
C ALA A 138 -7.23 -4.94 8.43
N ASN A 139 -6.91 -4.24 9.53
CA ASN A 139 -6.58 -2.83 9.57
C ASN A 139 -5.11 -2.68 10.04
N ALA A 140 -4.32 -1.89 9.31
CA ALA A 140 -2.91 -1.61 9.63
C ALA A 140 -2.42 -0.36 8.89
N ILE A 141 -1.42 0.33 9.44
CA ILE A 141 -0.70 1.42 8.78
C ILE A 141 0.72 0.94 8.47
N PHE A 142 1.15 1.11 7.22
CA PHE A 142 2.46 0.72 6.71
C PHE A 142 3.25 1.96 6.33
N TYR A 143 4.43 2.13 6.92
CA TYR A 143 5.41 3.15 6.57
C TYR A 143 6.52 2.47 5.75
N ILE A 144 6.48 2.65 4.44
CA ILE A 144 7.33 1.96 3.46
C ILE A 144 8.34 2.97 2.90
N SER A 145 9.64 2.69 3.06
CA SER A 145 10.69 3.38 2.29
C SER A 145 11.27 2.43 1.27
N PHE A 146 11.30 2.89 0.02
CA PHE A 146 11.72 2.12 -1.15
C PHE A 146 12.54 2.99 -2.09
N GLN A 147 13.36 2.36 -2.92
CA GLN A 147 14.23 3.02 -3.88
C GLN A 147 13.78 2.73 -5.30
N CYS A 148 13.90 3.74 -6.17
CA CYS A 148 13.68 3.65 -7.60
C CYS A 148 15.02 3.80 -8.32
N VAL A 149 15.46 2.78 -9.05
CA VAL A 149 16.78 2.75 -9.73
C VAL A 149 16.81 3.66 -10.97
N TYR A 150 15.65 3.97 -11.55
CA TYR A 150 15.50 4.86 -12.68
C TYR A 150 14.31 5.80 -12.47
N ASP A 151 14.53 6.86 -11.70
CA ASP A 151 13.52 7.87 -11.40
C ASP A 151 13.01 8.60 -12.66
N PRO A 152 11.69 8.81 -12.82
CA PRO A 152 11.12 9.32 -14.07
C PRO A 152 11.41 10.82 -14.32
N VAL A 153 11.90 11.57 -13.32
CA VAL A 153 12.28 12.99 -13.44
C VAL A 153 13.77 13.16 -13.68
N THR A 154 14.61 12.41 -12.98
CA THR A 154 16.08 12.55 -13.04
C THR A 154 16.78 11.54 -13.95
N GLY A 155 16.22 10.34 -14.12
CA GLY A 155 16.87 9.20 -14.75
C GLY A 155 17.95 8.54 -13.86
N GLU A 156 17.98 8.87 -12.57
CA GLU A 156 18.96 8.41 -11.59
C GLU A 156 18.31 7.66 -10.40
N GLU A 157 19.13 7.25 -9.44
CA GLU A 157 18.80 6.41 -8.28
C GLU A 157 18.18 7.28 -7.15
N ALA A 158 16.89 7.08 -6.81
CA ALA A 158 16.13 7.98 -5.94
C ALA A 158 15.33 7.28 -4.81
N ASP A 159 15.38 7.86 -3.61
CA ASP A 159 14.73 7.34 -2.40
C ASP A 159 13.33 7.93 -2.15
N TYR A 160 12.37 7.04 -1.90
CA TYR A 160 10.96 7.35 -1.66
C TYR A 160 10.48 6.89 -0.28
N ARG A 161 9.43 7.55 0.21
CA ARG A 161 8.72 7.23 1.45
C ARG A 161 7.21 7.35 1.24
N ALA A 162 6.47 6.32 1.60
CA ALA A 162 5.02 6.27 1.53
C ALA A 162 4.39 5.80 2.84
N VAL A 163 3.28 6.41 3.21
CA VAL A 163 2.40 5.96 4.29
C VAL A 163 1.15 5.37 3.64
N VAL A 164 0.90 4.10 3.89
CA VAL A 164 -0.21 3.33 3.31
C VAL A 164 -1.09 2.82 4.44
N ARG A 165 -2.33 3.30 4.52
CA ARG A 165 -3.33 2.76 5.45
C ARG A 165 -4.16 1.71 4.73
N LYS A 166 -4.12 0.47 5.24
CA LYS A 166 -5.03 -0.61 4.85
C LYS A 166 -6.18 -0.67 5.85
N THR A 167 -7.41 -0.74 5.36
CA THR A 167 -8.57 -1.12 6.17
C THR A 167 -9.45 -2.15 5.46
N MET A 168 -10.20 -2.92 6.24
CA MET A 168 -11.19 -3.89 5.79
C MET A 168 -12.40 -3.80 6.74
N ASP A 169 -13.61 -3.74 6.19
CA ASP A 169 -14.87 -3.63 6.95
C ASP A 169 -15.43 -4.99 7.41
N GLY A 170 -14.66 -6.07 7.21
CA GLY A 170 -15.04 -7.43 7.55
C GLY A 170 -15.82 -8.18 6.48
N LYS A 171 -16.26 -7.52 5.39
CA LYS A 171 -16.96 -8.17 4.28
C LYS A 171 -15.96 -8.83 3.31
N PRO A 172 -16.31 -9.97 2.67
CA PRO A 172 -15.40 -10.66 1.75
C PRO A 172 -14.98 -9.77 0.56
N GLY A 173 -13.67 -9.68 0.32
CA GLY A 173 -13.12 -8.89 -0.79
C GLY A 173 -13.14 -7.36 -0.62
N HIS A 174 -13.68 -6.83 0.47
CA HIS A 174 -13.66 -5.41 0.80
C HIS A 174 -12.28 -5.02 1.38
N ILE A 175 -11.53 -4.18 0.67
CA ILE A 175 -10.28 -3.56 1.13
C ILE A 175 -10.23 -2.09 0.67
N ARG A 176 -9.86 -1.18 1.56
CA ARG A 176 -9.57 0.22 1.24
C ARG A 176 -8.08 0.48 1.50
N LEU A 177 -7.42 1.04 0.51
CA LEU A 177 -6.04 1.51 0.56
C LEU A 177 -6.01 3.03 0.41
N GLU A 178 -5.55 3.71 1.45
CA GLU A 178 -5.32 5.15 1.44
C GLU A 178 -3.82 5.41 1.43
N VAL A 179 -3.34 6.38 0.63
CA VAL A 179 -1.90 6.63 0.49
C VAL A 179 -1.56 8.12 0.59
N SER A 180 -0.47 8.40 1.30
CA SER A 180 0.30 9.64 1.23
C SER A 180 1.74 9.30 0.82
N VAL A 181 2.33 10.08 -0.09
CA VAL A 181 3.72 9.92 -0.53
C VAL A 181 4.49 11.19 -0.20
N GLY A 182 5.67 11.04 0.40
CA GLY A 182 6.55 12.17 0.69
C GLY A 182 7.05 12.88 -0.57
N ALA A 183 7.78 13.98 -0.38
CA ALA A 183 8.82 14.31 -1.35
C ALA A 183 9.85 13.16 -1.39
N PRO A 184 10.47 12.85 -2.54
CA PRO A 184 11.68 12.05 -2.52
C PRO A 184 12.72 12.78 -1.65
N ASN A 185 13.57 12.03 -0.96
CA ASN A 185 14.64 12.64 -0.19
C ASN A 185 15.60 13.34 -1.16
N GLN A 186 15.66 14.68 -1.13
CA GLN A 186 16.84 15.35 -1.67
C GLN A 186 18.01 14.94 -0.79
N ALA A 187 19.08 14.42 -1.38
CA ALA A 187 20.28 14.04 -0.65
C ALA A 187 20.80 15.27 0.11
N ASP A 188 21.02 15.12 1.42
CA ASP A 188 21.44 16.21 2.30
C ASP A 188 22.93 16.54 2.08
N GLY A 189 23.20 17.24 0.99
CA GLY A 189 24.52 17.76 0.64
C GLY A 189 24.92 18.95 1.51
N SER A 190 24.98 18.77 2.83
CA SER A 190 25.32 19.84 3.78
C SER A 190 26.40 19.51 4.84
N GLU A 191 27.27 18.51 4.59
CA GLU A 191 28.62 18.54 5.19
C GLU A 191 29.48 19.66 4.53
N GLU A 192 29.21 20.92 4.89
CA GLU A 192 30.13 22.04 4.67
C GLU A 192 30.69 22.59 6.01
N ARG A 193 31.93 22.16 6.30
CA ARG A 193 32.97 22.81 7.16
C ARG A 193 33.05 22.47 8.65
#